data_AF-B0RTW8-F1
#
_entry.id   AF-B0RTW8-F1
#
_cell.length_a   1.000
_cell.length_b   1.000
_cell.length_c   1.000
_cell.angle_alpha   90.00
_cell.angle_beta   90.00
_cell.angle_gamma   90.00
#
_symmetry.space_group_name_H-M   'P 1'
#
loop_
_entity.id
_entity.type
_entity.pdbx_description
1 polymer ?
#
loop_
_entity_poly.entity_id
_entity_poly.type
_entity_poly.pdbx_seq_one_letter_code
_entity_poly.pdbx_strand_id
1 'polypeptide(L)'
;MSALKQMFDHIRSETDWNLDGPLRWEYFFADPAQQPLQQLAEQLTKDGYRVIDIFLGERDEDDGDDEESYFLHVDKLEHHTLETLNQRNAAFDALAKRFHVAAYDGMDVGPA
;
A
#
# COMPACT_ATOMS: atom_id res chain seq x y z
N MET A 1 -16.73 -13.53 -5.85
CA MET A 1 -16.62 -12.09 -5.54
C MET A 1 -15.15 -11.77 -5.32
N SER A 2 -14.63 -10.62 -5.78
CA SER A 2 -13.23 -10.26 -5.54
C SER A 2 -13.00 -9.83 -4.09
N ALA A 3 -11.76 -9.96 -3.59
CA ALA A 3 -11.37 -9.49 -2.25
C ALA A 3 -11.69 -7.99 -2.06
N LEU A 4 -11.40 -7.17 -3.08
CA LEU A 4 -11.72 -5.74 -3.08
C LEU A 4 -13.22 -5.46 -2.93
N LYS A 5 -14.09 -6.28 -3.54
CA LYS A 5 -15.53 -6.08 -3.41
C LYS A 5 -15.99 -6.34 -1.97
N GLN A 6 -15.46 -7.40 -1.36
CA GLN A 6 -15.77 -7.75 0.03
C GLN A 6 -15.29 -6.66 0.99
N MET A 7 -14.11 -6.08 0.76
CA MET A 7 -13.60 -4.95 1.53
C MET A 7 -14.55 -3.74 1.47
N PHE A 8 -14.96 -3.32 0.27
CA PHE A 8 -15.92 -2.21 0.12
C PHE A 8 -17.28 -2.52 0.75
N ASP A 9 -17.78 -3.74 0.60
CA ASP A 9 -19.05 -4.14 1.21
C ASP A 9 -18.96 -4.13 2.75
N HIS A 10 -17.83 -4.55 3.32
CA HIS A 10 -17.58 -4.55 4.76
C HIS A 10 -17.47 -3.12 5.32
N ILE A 11 -16.73 -2.22 4.66
CA ILE A 11 -16.64 -0.83 5.11
C ILE A 11 -18.02 -0.16 5.10
N ARG A 12 -18.86 -0.45 4.09
CA ARG A 12 -20.25 0.05 4.07
C ARG A 12 -21.13 -0.53 5.17
N SER A 13 -20.88 -1.75 5.63
CA SER A 13 -21.70 -2.37 6.68
C SER A 13 -21.27 -1.96 8.08
N GLU A 14 -19.97 -1.74 8.30
CA GLU A 14 -19.40 -1.49 9.62
C GLU A 14 -19.14 -0.01 9.93
N THR A 15 -19.18 0.88 8.92
CA THR A 15 -18.81 2.29 9.10
C THR A 15 -19.76 3.25 8.39
N ASP A 16 -19.85 4.49 8.89
CA ASP A 16 -20.56 5.61 8.26
C ASP A 16 -19.64 6.43 7.32
N TRP A 17 -18.52 5.85 6.86
CA TRP A 17 -17.54 6.59 6.06
C TRP A 17 -18.10 6.93 4.68
N ASN A 18 -17.78 8.15 4.20
CA ASN A 18 -18.14 8.56 2.85
C ASN A 18 -17.19 7.91 1.82
N LEU A 19 -17.54 6.71 1.35
CA LEU A 19 -16.79 5.99 0.33
C LEU A 19 -16.78 6.66 -1.05
N ASP A 20 -17.71 7.58 -1.31
CA ASP A 20 -17.74 8.40 -2.53
C ASP A 20 -16.89 9.69 -2.37
N GLY A 21 -16.29 9.89 -1.19
CA GLY A 21 -15.39 10.99 -0.87
C GLY A 21 -13.92 10.55 -0.80
N PRO A 22 -13.01 11.49 -0.50
CA PRO A 22 -11.62 11.15 -0.21
C PRO A 22 -11.55 10.34 1.09
N LEU A 23 -10.82 9.22 1.04
CA LEU A 23 -10.40 8.45 2.21
C LEU A 23 -8.88 8.49 2.31
N ARG A 24 -8.35 8.16 3.48
CA ARG A 24 -6.91 7.96 3.62
C ARG A 24 -6.56 6.55 3.18
N TRP A 25 -5.79 6.45 2.11
CA TRP A 25 -5.26 5.20 1.63
C TRP A 25 -3.80 5.10 2.01
N GLU A 26 -3.45 3.99 2.66
CA GLU A 26 -2.11 3.63 3.06
C GLU A 26 -1.63 2.50 2.15
N TYR A 27 -0.35 2.53 1.76
CA TYR A 27 0.23 1.61 0.80
C TYR A 27 1.60 1.14 1.29
N PHE A 28 1.85 -0.15 1.12
CA PHE A 28 3.03 -0.82 1.64
C PHE A 28 3.82 -1.47 0.50
N PHE A 29 5.13 -1.26 0.49
CA PHE A 29 6.05 -1.92 -0.43
C PHE A 29 7.13 -2.63 0.38
N ALA A 30 7.49 -3.84 -0.02
CA ALA A 30 8.46 -4.66 0.68
C ALA A 30 9.71 -4.89 -0.18
N ASP A 31 10.88 -4.83 0.46
CA ASP A 31 12.16 -5.17 -0.17
C ASP A 31 13.17 -5.66 0.88
N PRO A 32 14.02 -6.66 0.58
CA PRO A 32 15.10 -7.07 1.49
C PRO A 32 16.16 -5.98 1.68
N ALA A 33 16.19 -4.93 0.85
CA ALA A 33 17.09 -3.80 0.98
C ALA A 33 16.33 -2.46 1.08
N GLN A 34 16.85 -1.54 1.89
CA GLN A 34 16.26 -0.19 2.01
C GLN A 34 16.45 0.67 0.76
N GLN A 35 17.51 0.43 -0.03
CA GLN A 35 17.90 1.35 -1.10
C GLN A 35 16.85 1.46 -2.23
N PRO A 36 16.27 0.36 -2.77
CA PRO A 36 15.16 0.45 -3.72
C PRO A 36 13.95 1.19 -3.17
N LEU A 37 13.62 0.95 -1.89
CA LEU A 37 12.51 1.60 -1.19
C LEU A 37 12.71 3.12 -1.07
N GLN A 38 13.93 3.57 -0.75
CA GLN A 38 14.25 5.00 -0.68
C GLN A 38 14.06 5.70 -2.04
N GLN A 39 14.52 5.06 -3.13
CA GLN A 39 14.33 5.60 -4.48
C GLN A 39 12.85 5.65 -4.88
N LEU A 40 12.10 4.60 -4.53
CA LEU A 40 10.66 4.57 -4.75
C LEU A 40 9.95 5.66 -3.93
N ALA A 41 10.35 5.88 -2.67
CA ALA A 41 9.79 6.91 -1.79
C ALA A 41 9.98 8.32 -2.37
N GLU A 42 11.15 8.62 -2.96
CA GLU A 42 11.39 9.89 -3.66
C GLU A 42 10.45 10.07 -4.86
N GLN A 43 10.19 9.01 -5.62
CA GLN A 43 9.27 9.05 -6.75
C GLN A 43 7.83 9.26 -6.28
N LEU A 44 7.38 8.49 -5.29
CA LEU A 44 6.03 8.59 -4.73
C LEU A 44 5.78 9.99 -4.12
N THR A 45 6.80 10.58 -3.49
CA THR A 45 6.71 11.98 -3.00
C THR A 45 6.43 12.96 -4.14
N LYS A 46 7.07 12.80 -5.30
CA LYS A 46 6.81 13.62 -6.50
C LYS A 46 5.42 13.39 -7.08
N ASP A 47 4.89 12.17 -6.93
CA ASP A 47 3.53 11.79 -7.35
C ASP A 47 2.45 12.21 -6.32
N GLY A 48 2.85 12.92 -5.25
CA GLY A 48 1.97 13.51 -4.25
C GLY A 48 1.56 12.56 -3.13
N TYR A 49 2.30 11.48 -2.91
CA TYR A 49 2.18 10.65 -1.72
C TYR A 49 2.99 11.25 -0.58
N ARG A 50 2.54 11.04 0.66
CA ARG A 50 3.32 11.35 1.84
C ARG A 50 4.01 10.09 2.32
N VAL A 51 5.34 10.15 2.44
CA VAL A 51 6.13 9.05 3.02
C VAL A 51 5.95 9.11 4.53
N ILE A 52 5.45 8.03 5.11
CA ILE A 52 5.25 7.90 6.56
C ILE A 52 6.55 7.40 7.20
N ASP A 53 7.05 6.25 6.74
CA ASP A 53 8.31 5.68 7.24
C ASP A 53 8.89 4.60 6.29
N ILE A 54 10.15 4.26 6.50
CA ILE A 54 10.78 3.03 6.01
C ILE A 54 11.32 2.27 7.23
N PHE A 55 10.71 1.14 7.55
CA PHE A 55 11.02 0.37 8.75
C PHE A 55 11.36 -1.08 8.42
N LEU A 56 12.02 -1.77 9.34
CA LEU A 56 12.26 -3.21 9.23
C LEU A 56 11.05 -3.96 9.80
N GLY A 57 10.50 -4.90 9.04
CA GLY A 57 9.41 -5.77 9.49
C GLY A 57 9.86 -6.65 10.65
N GLU A 58 8.96 -6.90 11.59
CA GLU A 58 9.22 -7.81 12.69
C GLU A 58 9.37 -9.24 12.14
N ARG A 59 10.35 -9.99 12.64
CA ARG A 59 10.51 -11.40 12.31
C ARG A 59 9.42 -12.19 13.03
N ASP A 60 8.55 -12.85 12.28
CA ASP A 60 7.73 -13.91 12.85
C ASP A 60 8.57 -15.20 12.91
N GLU A 61 9.06 -15.53 14.11
CA GLU A 61 9.86 -16.72 14.38
C GLU A 61 9.13 -18.03 14.04
N ASP A 62 7.81 -17.98 13.82
CA ASP A 62 6.92 -19.11 13.55
C ASP A 62 6.62 -19.32 12.05
N ASP A 63 6.86 -18.32 11.18
CA ASP A 63 6.45 -18.36 9.76
C ASP A 63 7.54 -18.88 8.79
N GLY A 64 8.73 -19.22 9.30
CA GLY A 64 9.78 -19.88 8.51
C GLY A 64 10.39 -19.05 7.38
N ASP A 65 9.97 -17.80 7.22
CA ASP A 65 10.61 -16.81 6.36
C ASP A 65 11.71 -16.11 7.16
N ASP A 66 12.94 -16.60 7.01
CA ASP A 66 14.12 -16.16 7.76
C ASP A 66 14.69 -14.81 7.26
N GLU A 67 14.10 -14.19 6.24
CA GLU A 67 14.65 -13.01 5.57
C GLU A 67 14.02 -11.71 6.10
N GLU A 68 14.87 -10.90 6.76
CA GLU A 68 14.54 -9.53 7.18
C GLU A 68 14.10 -8.69 5.96
N SER A 69 12.84 -8.24 5.97
CA SER A 69 12.29 -7.38 4.92
C SER A 69 12.05 -5.96 5.44
N TYR A 70 12.43 -4.97 4.64
CA TYR A 70 12.10 -3.58 4.87
C TYR A 70 10.77 -3.24 4.22
N PHE A 71 10.02 -2.36 4.86
CA PHE A 71 8.73 -1.88 4.40
C PHE A 71 8.76 -0.37 4.23
N LEU A 72 8.36 0.09 3.04
CA LEU A 72 8.03 1.49 2.78
C LEU A 72 6.54 1.68 3.00
N HIS A 73 6.17 2.57 3.92
CA HIS A 73 4.81 2.98 4.17
C HIS A 73 4.58 4.41 3.64
N VAL A 74 3.62 4.56 2.73
CA VAL A 74 3.16 5.84 2.22
C VAL A 74 1.65 5.97 2.35
N ASP A 75 1.15 7.20 2.44
CA ASP A 75 -0.28 7.46 2.42
C ASP A 75 -0.66 8.58 1.46
N LYS A 76 -1.95 8.60 1.10
CA LYS A 76 -2.56 9.67 0.29
C LYS A 76 -4.06 9.76 0.54
N LEU A 77 -4.57 10.99 0.54
CA LEU A 77 -6.00 11.23 0.47
C LEU A 77 -6.47 11.08 -0.98
N GLU A 78 -7.20 10.01 -1.28
CA GLU A 78 -7.76 9.78 -2.60
C GLU A 78 -9.13 9.08 -2.55
N HIS A 79 -9.91 9.26 -3.61
CA HIS A 79 -11.17 8.56 -3.79
C HIS A 79 -10.94 7.37 -4.71
N HIS A 80 -11.42 6.20 -4.30
CA HIS A 80 -11.37 4.99 -5.09
C HIS A 80 -12.72 4.31 -5.21
N THR A 81 -13.05 3.97 -6.44
CA THR A 81 -13.97 2.87 -6.76
C THR A 81 -13.20 1.55 -6.78
N LEU A 82 -13.93 0.43 -6.83
CA LEU A 82 -13.34 -0.89 -7.04
C LEU A 82 -12.41 -0.92 -8.28
N GLU A 83 -12.82 -0.25 -9.36
CA GLU A 83 -12.09 -0.26 -10.62
C GLU A 83 -10.80 0.57 -10.53
N THR A 84 -10.88 1.76 -9.96
CA THR A 84 -9.71 2.64 -9.79
C THR A 84 -8.71 2.08 -8.77
N LEU A 85 -9.19 1.39 -7.72
CA LEU A 85 -8.30 0.71 -6.77
C LEU A 85 -7.59 -0.47 -7.43
N ASN A 86 -8.29 -1.25 -8.25
CA ASN A 86 -7.66 -2.34 -8.99
C ASN A 86 -6.60 -1.82 -9.98
N GLN A 87 -6.88 -0.70 -10.65
CA GLN A 87 -5.91 -0.02 -11.51
C GLN A 87 -4.71 0.52 -10.71
N ARG A 88 -4.96 1.08 -9.51
CA ARG A 88 -3.92 1.55 -8.59
C ARG A 88 -2.98 0.41 -8.20
N ASN A 89 -3.53 -0.74 -7.80
CA ASN A 89 -2.74 -1.90 -7.41
C ASN A 89 -1.86 -2.38 -8.58
N ALA A 90 -2.44 -2.53 -9.77
CA ALA A 90 -1.68 -2.91 -10.97
C ALA A 90 -0.59 -1.88 -11.34
N ALA A 91 -0.85 -0.58 -11.14
CA ALA A 91 0.14 0.46 -11.34
C ALA A 91 1.29 0.38 -10.32
N PHE A 92 1.00 0.03 -9.07
CA PHE A 92 2.01 -0.17 -8.03
C PHE A 92 2.82 -1.44 -8.21
N ASP A 93 2.22 -2.54 -8.67
CA ASP A 93 2.95 -3.72 -9.12
C ASP A 93 3.96 -3.38 -10.23
N ALA A 94 3.53 -2.58 -11.21
CA ALA A 94 4.41 -2.14 -12.30
C ALA A 94 5.49 -1.16 -11.80
N LEU A 95 5.16 -0.29 -10.85
CA LEU A 95 6.09 0.66 -10.26
C LEU A 95 7.16 -0.05 -9.43
N ALA A 96 6.78 -1.03 -8.60
CA ALA A 96 7.71 -1.85 -7.83
C ALA A 96 8.74 -2.52 -8.76
N LYS A 97 8.27 -3.17 -9.83
CA LYS A 97 9.14 -3.78 -10.86
C LYS A 97 10.08 -2.77 -11.52
N ARG A 98 9.59 -1.55 -11.80
CA ARG A 98 10.39 -0.49 -12.43
C ARG A 98 11.51 0.02 -11.51
N PHE A 99 11.26 0.07 -10.21
CA PHE A 99 12.22 0.50 -9.20
C PHE A 99 13.03 -0.65 -8.60
N HIS A 100 12.86 -1.87 -9.11
CA HIS A 100 13.50 -3.08 -8.58
C HIS A 100 13.19 -3.33 -7.10
N VAL A 101 12.00 -2.92 -6.67
CA VAL A 101 11.43 -3.26 -5.36
C VAL A 101 10.81 -4.65 -5.45
N ALA A 102 11.07 -5.50 -4.46
CA ALA A 102 10.67 -6.91 -4.46
C ALA A 102 9.16 -7.08 -4.66
N ALA A 103 8.34 -6.34 -3.91
CA ALA A 103 6.89 -6.43 -4.04
C ALA A 103 6.15 -5.16 -3.62
N TYR A 104 4.97 -4.99 -4.21
CA TYR A 104 3.89 -4.23 -3.61
C TYR A 104 3.14 -5.15 -2.64
N ASP A 105 3.17 -4.83 -1.34
CA ASP A 105 2.71 -5.73 -0.28
C ASP A 105 1.20 -5.62 -0.04
N GLY A 106 0.67 -4.39 -0.08
CA GLY A 106 -0.76 -4.21 0.13
C GLY A 106 -1.21 -2.77 0.35
N MET A 107 -2.47 -2.65 0.76
CA MET A 107 -3.12 -1.38 1.08
C MET A 107 -3.98 -1.50 2.33
N ASP A 108 -4.10 -0.38 3.03
CA ASP A 108 -5.11 -0.18 4.06
C ASP A 108 -5.92 1.10 3.77
N VAL A 109 -7.09 1.23 4.38
CA VAL A 109 -7.98 2.38 4.20
C VAL A 109 -8.57 2.83 5.53
N GLY A 110 -8.47 4.14 5.77
CA GLY A 110 -8.99 4.80 6.94
C GLY A 110 -9.85 6.03 6.60
N PRO A 111 -10.52 6.61 7.60
CA PRO A 111 -11.22 7.87 7.44
C PRO A 111 -10.19 9.00 7.21
N ALA A 112 -10.59 10.02 6.44
CA ALA A 112 -9.72 11.14 6.06
C ALA A 112 -9.32 12.05 7.22
#